data_AF-A0A9E3YWE1-F1
#
_entry.id   AF-A0A9E3YWE1-F1
#
_cell.length_a   1.000
_cell.length_b   1.000
_cell.length_c   1.000
_cell.angle_alpha   90.00
_cell.angle_beta   90.00
_cell.angle_gamma   90.00
#
_symmetry.space_group_name_H-M   'P 1'
#
loop_
_entity.id
_entity.type
_entity.pdbx_description
1 polymer ?
#
loop_
_entity_poly.entity_id
_entity_poly.type
_entity_poly.pdbx_seq_one_letter_code
_entity_poly.pdbx_strand_id
1 'polypeptide(L)'
;MSNTTTPAQYILILIDMVERQGCDRGKLLAGTTFANTGISTIGARILDDDFNQLVSNAQALTGDPALGLKLGMRLNLSAHA
;
A
#
# COMPACT_ATOMS: atom_id res chain seq x y z
N MET A 1 0.19 20.84 -9.94
CA MET A 1 -0.26 19.59 -9.28
C MET A 1 0.13 19.67 -7.81
N SER A 2 -0.83 19.51 -6.90
CA SER A 2 -0.51 19.39 -5.48
C SER A 2 0.24 18.08 -5.27
N ASN A 3 1.49 18.14 -4.81
CA ASN A 3 2.25 16.97 -4.39
C ASN A 3 1.69 16.48 -3.05
N THR A 4 0.46 15.97 -3.07
CA THR A 4 -0.14 15.34 -1.91
C THR A 4 0.64 14.09 -1.59
N THR A 5 0.94 13.94 -0.31
CA THR A 5 1.73 12.82 0.18
C THR A 5 0.90 12.07 1.19
N THR A 6 1.03 10.75 1.20
CA THR A 6 0.30 9.85 2.08
C THR A 6 1.27 9.25 3.10
N PRO A 7 0.88 9.04 4.37
CA PRO A 7 1.75 8.40 5.34
C PRO A 7 2.18 7.01 4.86
N ALA A 8 3.49 6.75 4.92
CA ALA A 8 4.06 5.48 4.48
C ALA A 8 3.47 4.26 5.19
N GLN A 9 3.03 4.44 6.44
CA GLN A 9 2.40 3.39 7.23
C GLN A 9 1.22 2.72 6.51
N TYR A 10 0.49 3.46 5.66
CA TYR A 10 -0.69 2.94 4.97
C TYR A 10 -0.30 1.87 3.95
N ILE A 11 0.77 2.10 3.19
CA ILE A 11 1.27 1.11 2.23
C ILE A 11 1.94 -0.06 2.93
N LEU A 12 2.63 0.15 4.07
CA LEU A 12 3.26 -0.94 4.80
C LEU A 12 2.21 -1.93 5.33
N ILE A 13 1.09 -1.42 5.85
CA ILE A 13 -0.04 -2.25 6.30
C ILE A 13 -0.68 -2.97 5.12
N LEU A 14 -0.89 -2.28 3.99
CA LEU A 14 -1.47 -2.89 2.79
C LEU A 14 -0.57 -4.00 2.23
N ILE A 15 0.75 -3.77 2.19
CA ILE A 15 1.74 -4.78 1.79
C ILE A 15 1.66 -6.01 2.70
N ASP A 16 1.69 -5.84 4.03
CA ASP A 16 1.51 -6.94 4.98
C ASP A 16 0.20 -7.71 4.74
N MET A 17 -0.91 -7.00 4.51
CA MET A 17 -2.21 -7.62 4.27
C MET A 17 -2.23 -8.49 3.00
N VAL A 18 -1.60 -8.03 1.93
CA VAL A 18 -1.57 -8.69 0.62
C VAL A 18 -0.58 -9.87 0.64
N GLU A 19 0.58 -9.71 1.28
CA GLU A 19 1.57 -10.77 1.41
C GLU A 19 1.07 -11.94 2.27
N ARG A 20 0.30 -11.68 3.33
CA ARG A 20 -0.34 -12.72 4.14
C ARG A 20 -1.35 -13.56 3.35
N GLN A 21 -1.83 -13.06 2.22
CA GLN A 21 -2.71 -13.81 1.31
C GLN A 21 -1.91 -14.61 0.27
N GLY A 22 -0.57 -14.59 0.32
CA GLY A 22 0.30 -15.29 -0.62
C GLY A 22 0.51 -14.57 -1.95
N CYS A 23 0.10 -13.31 -2.06
CA CYS A 23 0.30 -12.51 -3.26
C CYS A 23 1.76 -12.06 -3.41
N ASP A 24 2.23 -11.98 -4.65
CA ASP A 24 3.61 -11.61 -4.96
C ASP A 24 3.88 -10.11 -4.75
N ARG A 25 4.91 -9.80 -3.96
CA ARG A 25 5.33 -8.42 -3.66
C ARG A 25 5.79 -7.67 -4.92
N GLY A 26 6.47 -8.34 -5.85
CA GLY A 26 6.93 -7.70 -7.09
C GLY A 26 5.77 -7.18 -7.93
N LYS A 27 4.71 -7.98 -8.08
CA LYS A 27 3.46 -7.58 -8.74
C LYS A 27 2.72 -6.48 -7.98
N LEU A 28 2.77 -6.49 -6.65
CA LEU A 28 2.14 -5.46 -5.82
C LEU A 28 2.82 -4.10 -6.02
N LEU A 29 4.15 -4.07 -6.10
CA LEU A 29 4.93 -2.84 -6.28
C LEU A 29 5.02 -2.38 -7.74
N ALA A 30 4.54 -3.18 -8.70
CA ALA A 30 4.69 -2.89 -10.13
C ALA A 30 4.13 -1.50 -10.51
N GLY A 31 4.92 -0.73 -11.26
CA GLY A 31 4.52 0.62 -11.68
C GLY A 31 4.64 1.71 -10.61
N THR A 32 5.02 1.36 -9.37
CA THR A 32 5.37 2.35 -8.33
C THR A 32 6.86 2.70 -8.38
N THR A 33 7.25 3.83 -7.78
CA THR A 33 8.65 4.20 -7.56
C THR A 33 9.40 3.20 -6.67
N PHE A 34 8.67 2.38 -5.91
CA PHE A 34 9.22 1.32 -5.04
C PHE A 34 9.59 0.04 -5.76
N ALA A 35 9.11 -0.17 -7.00
CA ALA A 35 9.40 -1.37 -7.78
C ALA A 35 10.91 -1.62 -7.93
N ASN A 36 11.69 -0.54 -8.02
CA ASN A 36 13.13 -0.58 -8.25
C ASN A 36 13.97 -0.23 -7.01
N THR A 37 13.41 0.53 -6.06
CA THR A 37 14.11 1.02 -4.86
C THR A 37 13.86 0.17 -3.62
N GLY A 38 12.82 -0.67 -3.63
CA GLY A 38 12.42 -1.51 -2.52
C GLY A 38 11.77 -0.74 -1.37
N ILE A 39 11.07 -1.47 -0.50
CA ILE A 39 10.31 -0.93 0.64
C ILE A 39 11.23 -0.34 1.71
N SER A 40 12.49 -0.80 1.78
CA SER A 40 13.49 -0.32 2.76
C SER A 40 13.84 1.17 2.63
N THR A 41 13.52 1.78 1.48
CA THR A 41 13.80 3.19 1.19
C THR A 41 12.58 4.09 1.46
N ILE A 42 11.46 3.53 1.89
CA ILE A 42 10.24 4.30 2.17
C ILE A 42 10.49 5.20 3.40
N GLY A 43 10.50 6.51 3.17
CA GLY A 43 10.53 7.52 4.23
C GLY A 43 9.21 7.63 4.97
N ALA A 44 9.00 8.69 5.76
CA ALA A 44 7.77 8.86 6.54
C ALA A 44 6.50 9.04 5.67
N ARG A 45 6.66 9.50 4.42
CA ARG A 45 5.57 9.79 3.50
C ARG A 45 5.94 9.36 2.08
N ILE A 46 4.92 9.06 1.30
CA ILE A 46 5.01 8.66 -0.10
C ILE A 46 4.16 9.56 -0.97
N LEU A 47 4.35 9.51 -2.29
CA LEU A 47 3.47 10.18 -3.23
C LEU A 47 2.10 9.51 -3.26
N ASP A 48 1.04 10.30 -3.43
CA ASP A 48 -0.31 9.77 -3.54
C ASP A 48 -0.48 8.88 -4.80
N ASP A 49 0.25 9.19 -5.87
CA ASP A 49 0.26 8.40 -7.10
C ASP A 49 0.76 6.96 -6.86
N ASP A 50 1.88 6.83 -6.13
CA ASP A 50 2.41 5.53 -5.71
C ASP A 50 1.42 4.79 -4.80
N PHE A 51 0.73 5.51 -3.90
CA PHE A 51 -0.31 4.92 -3.06
C PHE A 51 -1.47 4.37 -3.90
N ASN A 52 -2.01 5.17 -4.82
CA ASN A 52 -3.14 4.80 -5.67
C ASN A 52 -2.79 3.64 -6.61
N GLN A 53 -1.57 3.64 -7.16
CA GLN A 53 -1.08 2.55 -7.99
C GLN A 53 -0.97 1.25 -7.18
N LEU A 54 -0.42 1.32 -5.97
CA LEU A 54 -0.27 0.15 -5.10
C LEU A 54 -1.63 -0.41 -4.65
N VAL A 55 -2.60 0.45 -4.33
CA VAL A 55 -3.99 0.06 -4.01
C VAL A 55 -4.66 -0.60 -5.22
N SER A 56 -4.45 -0.08 -6.42
CA SER A 56 -4.98 -0.68 -7.66
C SER A 56 -4.39 -2.06 -7.90
N ASN A 57 -3.07 -2.22 -7.76
CA ASN A 57 -2.41 -3.52 -7.89
C ASN A 57 -2.90 -4.51 -6.84
N ALA A 58 -3.05 -4.07 -5.59
CA ALA A 58 -3.51 -4.89 -4.50
C ALA A 58 -4.93 -5.43 -4.75
N GLN A 59 -5.85 -4.58 -5.23
CA GLN A 59 -7.19 -5.00 -5.60
C GLN A 59 -7.17 -6.00 -6.77
N ALA A 60 -6.36 -5.75 -7.79
CA ALA A 60 -6.24 -6.68 -8.93
C ALA A 60 -5.65 -8.04 -8.52
N LEU A 61 -4.71 -8.07 -7.57
CA LEU A 61 -4.07 -9.30 -7.10
C LEU A 61 -4.94 -10.12 -6.14
N THR A 62 -5.66 -9.43 -5.25
CA THR A 62 -6.48 -10.10 -4.23
C THR A 62 -7.89 -10.40 -4.72
N GLY A 63 -8.38 -9.65 -5.71
CA GLY A 63 -9.77 -9.70 -6.15
C GLY A 63 -10.76 -9.24 -5.07
N ASP A 64 -10.29 -8.59 -4.01
CA ASP A 64 -11.09 -8.23 -2.84
C ASP A 64 -11.64 -6.79 -2.98
N PRO A 65 -12.95 -6.61 -3.28
CA PRO A 65 -13.53 -5.27 -3.41
C PRO A 65 -13.64 -4.52 -2.08
N ALA A 66 -13.49 -5.21 -0.94
CA ALA A 66 -13.53 -4.62 0.39
C ALA A 66 -12.11 -4.29 0.93
N LEU A 67 -11.07 -4.42 0.10
CA LEU A 67 -9.69 -4.22 0.52
C LEU A 67 -9.43 -2.84 1.13
N GLY A 68 -9.97 -1.78 0.51
CA GLY A 68 -9.87 -0.41 1.02
C GLY A 68 -10.55 -0.23 2.39
N LEU A 69 -11.70 -0.87 2.60
CA LEU A 69 -12.38 -0.86 3.90
C LEU A 69 -11.56 -1.59 4.97
N LYS A 70 -11.02 -2.77 4.64
CA LYS A 70 -10.17 -3.55 5.55
C LYS A 70 -8.90 -2.80 5.95
N LEU A 71 -8.30 -2.09 4.98
CA LEU A 71 -7.17 -1.20 5.24
C LEU A 71 -7.58 -0.10 6.22
N GLY A 72 -8.68 0.61 5.95
CA GLY A 72 -9.20 1.66 6.83
C GLY A 72 -9.47 1.17 8.27
N MET A 73 -10.03 -0.02 8.43
CA MET A 73 -10.25 -0.63 9.75
C MET A 73 -8.93 -0.91 10.49
N ARG A 74 -7.91 -1.43 9.81
CA ARG A 74 -6.58 -1.64 10.42
C ARG A 74 -5.92 -0.32 10.79
N LEU A 75 -6.03 0.71 9.96
CA LEU A 75 -5.51 2.04 10.25
C LEU A 75 -6.16 2.64 11.51
N ASN A 76 -7.47 2.52 11.64
CA ASN A 76 -8.20 2.99 12.81
C ASN A 76 -7.77 2.27 14.10
N LEU A 77 -7.53 0.94 14.02
CA LEU A 77 -7.03 0.15 15.14
C LEU A 77 -5.58 0.52 15.51
N SER A 78 -4.71 0.73 14.53
CA SER A 78 -3.33 1.16 14.78
C SER A 78 -3.20 2.55 15.38
N ALA A 79 -4.19 3.44 15.16
CA ALA A 79 -4.21 4.78 15.75
C ALA A 79 -4.52 4.80 17.26
N HIS A 80 -5.02 3.69 17.82
CA HIS A 80 -5.38 3.53 19.23
C HIS A 80 -4.47 2.52 19.96
N ALA A 81 -3.34 2.13 19.36
CA ALA A 81 -2.39 1.18 19.93
C ALA A 81 -1.33 1.86 20.81
#